data_AF-A0A8J8NMW3-F1
#
_entry.id   AF-A0A8J8NMW3-F1
#
_cell.length_a   1.000
_cell.length_b   1.000
_cell.length_c   1.000
_cell.angle_alpha   90.00
_cell.angle_beta   90.00
_cell.angle_gamma   90.00
#
_symmetry.space_group_name_H-M   'P 1'
#
loop_
_entity.id
_entity.type
_entity.pdbx_description
1 polymer ?
#
loop_
_entity_poly.entity_id
_entity_poly.type
_entity_poly.pdbx_seq_one_letter_code
_entity_poly.pdbx_strand_id
1 'polypeptide(L)'
;MKAVSILALSSLLVLAHSNQLHDKYRHLTEEVSIVGTTRPQANEGIQYTEQRFQPSLTLLSPMARKINTGDAIDLKQQPCGGSIKGGVHFVATPGSRNFIGWKVSHSVPNGNCTIRLGTGPNEEDFKVLYPLDKSANKNGSFPCGREETTLEGKEVKFPKNFTCDSCTLQLEWVVQEKGSVQQHYCADVEVIDKEVEECAGKCQGGGICMNGECKCRKGSSGAYCQYKDSDGPGIFTMFLYFAGFSIILAVIIALFWGAYVYIKKIEAEKERMAAVEREERLSNQKQGREMENITDKNSGIPESQSQFQRAGFQKAR
;
A
#
# COMPACT_ATOMS: atom_id res chain seq x y z
N MET A 1 37.53 23.78 15.07
CA MET A 1 36.60 24.94 15.12
C MET A 1 36.26 25.42 13.71
N LYS A 2 35.39 24.70 12.97
CA LYS A 2 34.71 25.20 11.75
C LYS A 2 33.51 24.28 11.45
N ALA A 3 32.37 24.48 12.12
CA ALA A 3 31.13 23.74 11.85
C ALA A 3 29.87 24.47 12.35
N VAL A 4 29.85 25.81 12.27
CA VAL A 4 28.66 26.61 12.61
C VAL A 4 28.54 27.71 11.56
N SER A 5 28.01 27.39 10.38
CA SER A 5 27.64 28.42 9.38
C SER A 5 26.75 27.93 8.23
N ILE A 6 26.19 26.71 8.27
CA ILE A 6 25.42 26.15 7.14
C ILE A 6 23.90 26.12 7.40
N LEU A 7 23.45 26.28 8.65
CA LEU A 7 22.02 26.17 8.98
C LEU A 7 21.20 27.47 8.83
N ALA A 8 21.80 28.60 8.45
CA ALA A 8 21.09 29.87 8.31
C ALA A 8 20.59 30.17 6.89
N LEU A 9 20.99 29.38 5.88
CA LEU A 9 20.67 29.65 4.47
C LEU A 9 19.43 28.90 3.95
N SER A 10 18.90 27.91 4.68
CA SER A 10 17.73 27.14 4.23
C SER A 10 16.38 27.78 4.59
N SER A 11 16.32 28.67 5.58
CA SER A 11 15.06 29.29 6.03
C SER A 11 14.65 30.53 5.23
N LEU A 12 15.55 31.12 4.44
CA LEU A 12 15.25 32.30 3.61
C LEU A 12 14.67 31.94 2.23
N LEU A 13 14.80 30.70 1.76
CA LEU A 13 14.28 30.30 0.44
C LEU A 13 12.77 29.98 0.44
N VAL A 14 12.16 29.69 1.59
CA VAL A 14 10.74 29.27 1.66
C VAL A 14 9.78 30.47 1.61
N LEU A 15 10.22 31.69 1.98
CA LEU A 15 9.38 32.88 1.97
C LEU A 15 9.34 33.62 0.61
N ALA A 16 10.27 33.34 -0.31
CA ALA A 16 10.31 34.00 -1.61
C ALA A 16 9.37 33.38 -2.68
N HIS A 17 8.82 32.18 -2.44
CA HIS A 17 7.94 31.49 -3.40
C HIS A 17 6.44 31.70 -3.15
N SER A 18 6.03 32.31 -2.04
CA SER A 18 4.61 32.54 -1.73
C SER A 18 4.04 33.83 -2.35
N ASN A 19 4.88 34.79 -2.74
CA ASN A 19 4.42 36.10 -3.21
C ASN A 19 4.27 36.23 -4.74
N GLN A 20 4.63 35.20 -5.53
CA GLN A 20 4.46 35.23 -6.98
C GLN A 20 3.12 34.68 -7.49
N LEU A 21 2.30 34.06 -6.62
CA LEU A 21 1.02 33.47 -7.02
C LEU A 21 -0.19 34.40 -6.83
N HIS A 22 -0.04 35.51 -6.11
CA HIS A 22 -1.13 36.45 -5.85
C HIS A 22 -1.27 37.58 -6.90
N ASP A 23 -0.26 37.80 -7.74
CA ASP A 23 -0.27 38.87 -8.76
C ASP A 23 -0.83 38.43 -10.12
N LYS A 24 -1.05 37.12 -10.33
CA LYS A 24 -1.54 36.57 -11.60
C LYS A 24 -3.07 36.61 -11.77
N TYR A 25 -3.82 36.98 -10.74
CA TYR A 25 -5.29 37.00 -10.78
C TYR A 25 -5.91 38.41 -10.74
N ARG A 26 -5.12 39.48 -10.85
CA ARG A 26 -5.62 40.87 -10.86
C ARG A 26 -5.88 41.46 -12.26
N HIS A 27 -5.87 40.64 -13.32
CA HIS A 27 -5.93 41.11 -14.71
C HIS A 27 -7.17 40.66 -15.52
N LEU A 28 -8.30 40.34 -14.88
CA LEU A 28 -9.54 39.93 -15.60
C LEU A 28 -10.76 40.82 -15.35
N THR A 29 -10.56 42.06 -14.89
CA THR A 29 -11.67 43.03 -14.77
C THR A 29 -11.26 44.38 -15.33
N GLU A 30 -11.29 44.51 -16.65
CA GLU A 30 -11.72 45.71 -17.37
C GLU A 30 -11.64 45.45 -18.87
N GLU A 31 -12.79 45.41 -19.54
CA GLU A 31 -13.03 46.04 -20.85
C GLU A 31 -14.44 45.66 -21.34
N VAL A 32 -15.43 46.47 -20.96
CA VAL A 32 -16.60 46.71 -21.83
C VAL A 32 -16.83 48.22 -21.82
N SER A 33 -16.16 48.88 -22.75
CA SER A 33 -16.42 50.26 -23.13
C SER A 33 -17.77 50.34 -23.83
N ILE A 34 -18.75 51.00 -23.21
CA ILE A 34 -19.99 51.39 -23.90
C ILE A 34 -19.90 52.87 -24.23
N VAL A 35 -19.71 53.12 -25.52
CA VAL A 35 -19.83 54.42 -26.19
C VAL A 35 -21.28 54.92 -26.08
N GLY A 36 -21.45 56.22 -25.80
CA GLY A 36 -22.65 56.95 -26.23
C GLY A 36 -23.41 57.71 -25.16
N THR A 37 -22.81 58.78 -24.63
CA THR A 37 -23.52 59.85 -23.92
C THR A 37 -24.44 60.59 -24.89
N THR A 38 -25.75 60.32 -24.84
CA THR A 38 -26.77 61.33 -25.15
C THR A 38 -27.87 61.23 -24.10
N ARG A 39 -28.14 62.35 -23.41
CA ARG A 39 -29.28 62.52 -22.50
C ARG A 39 -30.58 62.34 -23.27
N PRO A 40 -31.55 61.63 -22.69
CA PRO A 40 -32.88 62.21 -22.57
C PRO A 40 -33.38 62.19 -21.12
N GLN A 41 -34.45 62.95 -20.94
CA GLN A 41 -35.00 63.42 -19.69
C GLN A 41 -35.70 62.33 -18.86
N ALA A 42 -35.94 62.71 -17.61
CA ALA A 42 -36.79 62.12 -16.58
C ALA A 42 -37.98 61.24 -17.04
N ASN A 43 -38.28 60.28 -16.16
CA ASN A 43 -39.47 59.44 -16.02
C ASN A 43 -39.51 58.16 -16.86
N GLU A 44 -39.26 57.02 -16.21
CA GLU A 44 -40.19 55.90 -16.04
C GLU A 44 -39.48 54.76 -15.29
N GLY A 45 -40.20 54.08 -14.38
CA GLY A 45 -39.65 53.04 -13.52
C GLY A 45 -39.10 51.86 -14.34
N ILE A 46 -37.81 51.58 -14.20
CA ILE A 46 -37.18 50.39 -14.80
C ILE A 46 -37.68 49.17 -14.03
N GLN A 47 -38.67 48.50 -14.60
CA GLN A 47 -39.14 47.20 -14.14
C GLN A 47 -38.09 46.16 -14.53
N TYR A 48 -37.27 45.74 -13.56
CA TYR A 48 -36.36 44.61 -13.75
C TYR A 48 -37.19 43.38 -14.13
N THR A 49 -37.10 42.97 -15.39
CA THR A 49 -37.65 41.70 -15.84
C THR A 49 -36.73 40.62 -15.27
N GLU A 50 -37.17 40.02 -14.16
CA GLU A 50 -36.56 38.83 -13.57
C GLU A 50 -36.44 37.76 -14.67
N GLN A 51 -35.23 37.57 -15.20
CA GLN A 51 -34.94 36.50 -16.15
C GLN A 51 -35.14 35.18 -15.40
N ARG A 52 -36.33 34.58 -15.53
CA ARG A 52 -36.61 33.27 -14.96
C ARG A 52 -35.79 32.22 -15.70
N PHE A 53 -34.72 31.78 -15.07
CA PHE A 53 -33.97 30.62 -15.51
C PHE A 53 -34.82 29.36 -15.32
N GLN A 54 -34.64 28.38 -16.21
CA GLN A 54 -35.36 27.10 -16.07
C GLN A 54 -34.83 26.33 -14.85
N PRO A 55 -35.73 25.67 -14.08
CA PRO A 55 -35.35 24.86 -12.93
C PRO A 55 -34.33 23.80 -13.35
N SER A 56 -33.22 23.72 -12.61
CA SER A 56 -32.09 22.86 -12.97
C SER A 56 -31.43 22.25 -11.74
N LEU A 57 -31.35 20.92 -11.75
CA LEU A 57 -30.75 20.08 -10.73
C LEU A 57 -29.75 19.10 -11.37
N THR A 58 -28.71 18.73 -10.63
CA THR A 58 -27.73 17.74 -11.07
C THR A 58 -27.42 16.76 -9.95
N LEU A 59 -27.63 15.46 -10.19
CA LEU A 59 -27.28 14.42 -9.23
C LEU A 59 -25.75 14.25 -9.14
N LEU A 60 -25.21 14.33 -7.92
CA LEU A 60 -23.77 14.30 -7.63
C LEU A 60 -23.32 12.96 -7.04
N SER A 61 -24.12 12.37 -6.15
CA SER A 61 -23.83 11.11 -5.47
C SER A 61 -25.09 10.26 -5.38
N PRO A 62 -25.12 9.05 -5.94
CA PRO A 62 -24.18 8.53 -6.94
C PRO A 62 -24.12 9.42 -8.20
N MET A 63 -23.01 9.37 -8.94
CA MET A 63 -22.80 10.21 -10.12
C MET A 63 -23.89 9.98 -11.17
N ALA A 64 -24.50 11.07 -11.66
CA ALA A 64 -25.53 10.98 -12.69
C ALA A 64 -25.00 10.34 -13.99
N ARG A 65 -25.88 9.65 -14.70
CA ARG A 65 -25.63 9.20 -16.08
C ARG A 65 -25.31 10.39 -16.97
N LYS A 66 -24.37 10.17 -17.89
CA LYS A 66 -24.07 11.14 -18.94
C LYS A 66 -25.22 11.15 -19.95
N ILE A 67 -25.59 12.34 -20.42
CA ILE A 67 -26.53 12.50 -21.52
C ILE A 67 -25.69 12.72 -22.78
N ASN A 68 -25.98 11.97 -23.84
CA ASN A 68 -25.21 12.05 -25.08
C ASN A 68 -25.42 13.42 -25.73
N THR A 69 -24.32 14.05 -26.15
CA THR A 69 -24.24 15.44 -26.64
C THR A 69 -24.94 15.70 -28.00
N GLY A 70 -25.74 14.76 -28.50
CA GLY A 70 -26.47 14.85 -29.77
C GLY A 70 -27.98 14.67 -29.67
N ASP A 71 -28.48 14.23 -28.51
CA ASP A 71 -29.92 14.04 -28.26
C ASP A 71 -30.41 15.16 -27.34
N ALA A 72 -31.59 15.72 -27.63
CA ALA A 72 -32.21 16.69 -26.75
C ALA A 72 -32.48 16.03 -25.39
N ILE A 73 -32.01 16.66 -24.31
CA ILE A 73 -32.27 16.21 -22.95
C ILE A 73 -33.79 16.29 -22.70
N ASP A 74 -34.49 15.15 -22.67
CA ASP A 74 -35.87 15.08 -22.24
C ASP A 74 -35.97 14.55 -20.81
N LEU A 75 -35.73 15.45 -19.83
CA LEU A 75 -35.86 15.10 -18.41
C LEU A 75 -37.25 14.59 -18.02
N LYS A 76 -38.27 14.79 -18.85
CA LYS A 76 -39.64 14.31 -18.60
C LYS A 76 -39.81 12.84 -18.99
N GLN A 77 -38.89 12.28 -19.78
CA GLN A 77 -38.95 10.90 -20.19
C GLN A 77 -38.66 9.97 -19.01
N GLN A 78 -39.58 9.07 -18.71
CA GLN A 78 -39.39 8.07 -17.66
C GLN A 78 -38.54 6.88 -18.14
N PRO A 79 -37.82 6.20 -17.23
CA PRO A 79 -37.58 6.56 -15.83
C PRO A 79 -36.35 7.47 -15.63
N CYS A 80 -35.58 7.79 -16.68
CA CYS A 80 -34.23 8.34 -16.54
C CYS A 80 -33.93 9.59 -17.39
N GLY A 81 -34.95 10.31 -17.82
CA GLY A 81 -34.80 11.55 -18.57
C GLY A 81 -34.10 11.36 -19.93
N GLY A 82 -34.29 10.20 -20.56
CA GLY A 82 -33.59 9.82 -21.80
C GLY A 82 -32.12 9.39 -21.62
N SER A 83 -31.59 9.36 -20.40
CA SER A 83 -30.19 8.97 -20.17
C SER A 83 -29.96 7.46 -20.32
N ILE A 84 -28.90 7.10 -21.06
CA ILE A 84 -28.50 5.71 -21.26
C ILE A 84 -27.76 5.15 -20.05
N LYS A 85 -27.95 3.85 -19.78
CA LYS A 85 -27.19 3.12 -18.76
C LYS A 85 -25.68 3.27 -19.02
N GLY A 86 -24.95 3.65 -17.98
CA GLY A 86 -23.50 3.78 -17.99
C GLY A 86 -22.82 2.70 -17.17
N GLY A 87 -21.52 2.88 -16.93
CA GLY A 87 -20.78 2.07 -15.97
C GLY A 87 -21.24 2.36 -14.53
N VAL A 88 -21.20 1.34 -13.68
CA VAL A 88 -21.46 1.50 -12.25
C VAL A 88 -20.29 2.24 -11.60
N HIS A 89 -20.59 3.29 -10.84
CA HIS A 89 -19.60 4.09 -10.12
C HIS A 89 -19.86 4.14 -8.62
N PHE A 90 -20.85 3.40 -8.14
CA PHE A 90 -21.29 3.42 -6.75
C PHE A 90 -21.65 2.01 -6.30
N VAL A 91 -21.02 1.57 -5.22
CA VAL A 91 -21.22 0.24 -4.64
C VAL A 91 -21.77 0.41 -3.22
N ALA A 92 -22.82 -0.35 -2.90
CA ALA A 92 -23.44 -0.39 -1.59
C ALA A 92 -23.66 -1.84 -1.13
N THR A 93 -24.02 -2.01 0.14
CA THR A 93 -24.43 -3.29 0.70
C THR A 93 -25.90 -3.26 1.09
N PRO A 94 -26.61 -4.41 1.09
CA PRO A 94 -27.99 -4.46 1.53
C PRO A 94 -28.16 -3.91 2.95
N GLY A 95 -29.16 -3.05 3.15
CA GLY A 95 -29.37 -2.42 4.45
C GLY A 95 -28.39 -1.32 4.84
N SER A 96 -27.41 -0.96 4.00
CA SER A 96 -26.50 0.14 4.29
C SER A 96 -27.20 1.50 4.26
N ARG A 97 -26.61 2.47 4.94
CA ARG A 97 -27.02 3.88 4.84
C ARG A 97 -26.15 4.56 3.79
N ASN A 98 -26.78 5.25 2.86
CA ASN A 98 -26.12 5.88 1.73
C ASN A 98 -26.57 7.34 1.62
N PHE A 99 -25.63 8.23 1.33
CA PHE A 99 -25.91 9.65 1.10
C PHE A 99 -26.16 9.91 -0.38
N ILE A 100 -27.38 10.35 -0.69
CA ILE A 100 -27.79 10.74 -2.04
C ILE A 100 -27.75 12.26 -2.12
N GLY A 101 -26.86 12.78 -2.95
CA GLY A 101 -26.57 14.21 -3.03
C GLY A 101 -26.74 14.76 -4.44
N TRP A 102 -27.19 16.00 -4.52
CA TRP A 102 -27.39 16.75 -5.76
C TRP A 102 -26.99 18.22 -5.59
N LYS A 103 -26.77 18.90 -6.73
CA LYS A 103 -26.59 20.34 -6.83
C LYS A 103 -27.88 20.96 -7.36
N VAL A 104 -28.25 22.11 -6.81
CA VAL A 104 -29.38 22.92 -7.29
C VAL A 104 -28.81 24.16 -7.96
N SER A 105 -28.91 24.22 -9.29
CA SER A 105 -28.40 25.36 -10.06
C SER A 105 -29.44 26.47 -10.20
N HIS A 106 -30.72 26.11 -10.35
CA HIS A 106 -31.83 27.06 -10.30
C HIS A 106 -32.94 26.45 -9.47
N SER A 107 -33.28 27.14 -8.38
CA SER A 107 -34.21 26.62 -7.36
C SER A 107 -35.67 26.88 -7.70
N VAL A 108 -36.57 26.10 -7.09
CA VAL A 108 -38.02 26.35 -7.12
C VAL A 108 -38.63 26.23 -5.72
N PRO A 109 -39.42 27.22 -5.26
CA PRO A 109 -39.91 27.25 -3.87
C PRO A 109 -40.72 26.01 -3.45
N ASN A 110 -41.45 25.40 -4.39
CA ASN A 110 -42.32 24.26 -4.16
C ASN A 110 -41.79 22.96 -4.78
N GLY A 111 -40.47 22.83 -4.89
CA GLY A 111 -39.81 21.60 -5.33
C GLY A 111 -39.99 20.46 -4.33
N ASN A 112 -40.30 19.26 -4.83
CA ASN A 112 -40.32 18.03 -4.07
C ASN A 112 -39.57 16.92 -4.83
N CYS A 113 -38.87 16.06 -4.10
CA CYS A 113 -38.10 14.95 -4.66
C CYS A 113 -38.62 13.61 -4.18
N THR A 114 -38.39 12.58 -4.99
CA THR A 114 -38.56 11.18 -4.61
C THR A 114 -37.29 10.41 -5.02
N ILE A 115 -36.74 9.60 -4.11
CA ILE A 115 -35.60 8.73 -4.41
C ILE A 115 -36.14 7.31 -4.59
N ARG A 116 -35.78 6.63 -5.67
CA ARG A 116 -36.15 5.24 -5.92
C ARG A 116 -34.95 4.40 -6.34
N LEU A 117 -35.04 3.09 -6.12
CA LEU A 117 -34.01 2.12 -6.48
C LEU A 117 -34.66 0.90 -7.12
N GLY A 118 -34.24 0.53 -8.32
CA GLY A 118 -34.84 -0.56 -9.09
C GLY A 118 -33.88 -1.19 -10.08
N THR A 119 -34.27 -2.34 -10.64
CA THR A 119 -33.52 -3.07 -11.67
C THR A 119 -34.22 -3.06 -13.03
N GLY A 120 -35.54 -2.83 -13.04
CA GLY A 120 -36.36 -2.90 -14.24
C GLY A 120 -36.34 -1.65 -15.10
N PRO A 121 -36.92 -1.73 -16.31
CA PRO A 121 -36.99 -0.61 -17.25
C PRO A 121 -38.10 0.39 -16.91
N ASN A 122 -39.08 0.01 -16.09
CA ASN A 122 -40.25 0.82 -15.76
C ASN A 122 -40.18 1.32 -14.31
N GLU A 123 -40.82 2.43 -13.99
CA GLU A 123 -40.83 2.98 -12.62
C GLU A 123 -41.49 2.05 -11.59
N GLU A 124 -42.41 1.18 -12.02
CA GLU A 124 -43.08 0.19 -11.17
C GLU A 124 -42.11 -0.83 -10.58
N ASP A 125 -40.97 -1.05 -11.24
CA ASP A 125 -39.91 -1.95 -10.78
C ASP A 125 -39.01 -1.31 -9.71
N PHE A 126 -39.25 -0.05 -9.37
CA PHE A 126 -38.44 0.71 -8.42
C PHE A 126 -39.09 0.75 -7.04
N LYS A 127 -38.27 0.52 -6.02
CA LYS A 127 -38.63 0.68 -4.63
C LYS A 127 -38.33 2.10 -4.18
N VAL A 128 -39.32 2.78 -3.62
CA VAL A 128 -39.16 4.10 -3.01
C VAL A 128 -38.24 3.99 -1.78
N LEU A 129 -37.23 4.85 -1.72
CA LEU A 129 -36.31 4.98 -0.60
C LEU A 129 -36.72 6.17 0.27
N TYR A 130 -36.83 5.94 1.57
CA TYR A 130 -37.23 6.98 2.52
C TYR A 130 -36.01 7.63 3.17
N PRO A 131 -35.93 8.98 3.18
CA PRO A 131 -34.95 9.72 3.96
C PRO A 131 -34.99 9.35 5.45
N LEU A 132 -33.81 9.15 6.04
CA LEU A 132 -33.67 8.78 7.45
C LEU A 132 -34.07 9.91 8.42
N ASP A 133 -34.06 11.16 7.95
CA ASP A 133 -34.50 12.34 8.68
C ASP A 133 -36.04 12.46 8.79
N LYS A 134 -36.79 11.51 8.21
CA LYS A 134 -38.26 11.48 8.19
C LYS A 134 -38.90 12.71 7.51
N SER A 135 -38.17 13.37 6.62
CA SER A 135 -38.69 14.52 5.85
C SER A 135 -39.72 14.13 4.77
N ALA A 136 -39.79 12.84 4.42
CA ALA A 136 -40.71 12.36 3.39
C ALA A 136 -42.11 12.06 3.91
N ASN A 137 -43.09 12.28 3.05
CA ASN A 137 -44.47 11.86 3.24
C ASN A 137 -44.65 10.35 2.99
N LYS A 138 -45.90 9.86 3.07
CA LYS A 138 -46.23 8.43 2.88
C LYS A 138 -45.79 7.87 1.51
N ASN A 139 -45.75 8.72 0.49
CA ASN A 139 -45.36 8.34 -0.87
C ASN A 139 -43.85 8.47 -1.10
N GLY A 140 -43.07 8.78 -0.06
CA GLY A 140 -41.62 8.98 -0.13
C GLY A 140 -41.20 10.34 -0.71
N SER A 141 -42.15 11.24 -0.97
CA SER A 141 -41.86 12.57 -1.50
C SER A 141 -41.50 13.55 -0.38
N PHE A 142 -40.44 14.33 -0.58
CA PHE A 142 -39.91 15.26 0.42
C PHE A 142 -39.51 16.62 -0.20
N PRO A 143 -39.50 17.72 0.57
CA PRO A 143 -38.98 19.02 0.15
C PRO A 143 -37.53 18.96 -0.37
N CYS A 144 -37.27 19.48 -1.56
CA CYS A 144 -35.91 19.59 -2.13
C CYS A 144 -35.83 20.70 -3.19
N GLY A 145 -34.61 21.13 -3.53
CA GLY A 145 -34.41 22.02 -4.69
C GLY A 145 -34.99 23.41 -4.51
N ARG A 146 -35.17 23.85 -3.25
CA ARG A 146 -35.86 25.11 -2.90
C ARG A 146 -34.93 26.31 -2.75
N GLU A 147 -33.63 26.06 -2.68
CA GLU A 147 -32.57 27.06 -2.59
C GLU A 147 -31.43 26.65 -3.52
N GLU A 148 -30.74 27.63 -4.10
CA GLU A 148 -29.55 27.37 -4.92
C GLU A 148 -28.39 26.97 -4.01
N THR A 149 -27.84 25.79 -4.25
CA THR A 149 -26.77 25.24 -3.41
C THR A 149 -25.88 24.30 -4.22
N THR A 150 -24.60 24.27 -3.87
CA THR A 150 -23.61 23.37 -4.46
C THR A 150 -23.80 21.93 -4.01
N LEU A 151 -24.45 21.72 -2.86
CA LEU A 151 -24.73 20.39 -2.31
C LEU A 151 -25.98 20.44 -1.44
N GLU A 152 -26.98 19.67 -1.83
CA GLU A 152 -28.14 19.26 -1.04
C GLU A 152 -28.19 17.72 -1.08
N GLY A 153 -28.80 17.08 -0.09
CA GLY A 153 -28.92 15.63 -0.11
C GLY A 153 -29.68 15.04 1.06
N LYS A 154 -29.93 13.74 0.97
CA LYS A 154 -30.56 12.94 2.04
C LYS A 154 -29.79 11.65 2.25
N GLU A 155 -29.70 11.23 3.51
CA GLU A 155 -29.27 9.88 3.85
C GLU A 155 -30.48 8.94 3.76
N VAL A 156 -30.34 7.84 3.02
CA VAL A 156 -31.38 6.81 2.84
C VAL A 156 -30.82 5.44 3.19
N LYS A 157 -31.70 4.50 3.53
CA LYS A 157 -31.32 3.11 3.77
C LYS A 157 -31.71 2.24 2.59
N PHE A 158 -30.76 1.49 2.05
CA PHE A 158 -31.07 0.52 1.00
C PHE A 158 -31.82 -0.69 1.59
N PRO A 159 -32.68 -1.37 0.83
CA PRO A 159 -33.43 -2.51 1.36
C PRO A 159 -32.49 -3.64 1.80
N LYS A 160 -32.80 -4.31 2.92
CA LYS A 160 -31.96 -5.39 3.47
C LYS A 160 -31.88 -6.63 2.59
N ASN A 161 -32.92 -6.90 1.80
CA ASN A 161 -33.03 -8.08 0.95
C ASN A 161 -33.07 -7.62 -0.52
N PHE A 162 -32.06 -6.87 -0.94
CA PHE A 162 -31.98 -6.33 -2.29
C PHE A 162 -30.53 -6.30 -2.74
N THR A 163 -30.26 -7.02 -3.83
CA THR A 163 -28.93 -7.21 -4.41
C THR A 163 -29.03 -7.04 -5.92
N CYS A 164 -28.02 -6.45 -6.53
CA CYS A 164 -28.00 -6.16 -7.96
C CYS A 164 -26.60 -5.79 -8.44
N ASP A 165 -26.18 -6.40 -9.55
CA ASP A 165 -24.91 -6.06 -10.20
C ASP A 165 -25.00 -4.73 -10.98
N SER A 166 -26.19 -4.40 -11.48
CA SER A 166 -26.47 -3.15 -12.19
C SER A 166 -27.93 -2.72 -11.98
N CYS A 167 -28.15 -1.91 -10.95
CA CYS A 167 -29.43 -1.28 -10.63
C CYS A 167 -29.38 0.23 -10.84
N THR A 168 -30.55 0.81 -11.00
CA THR A 168 -30.73 2.24 -11.25
C THR A 168 -31.23 2.91 -9.99
N LEU A 169 -30.49 3.92 -9.53
CA LEU A 169 -30.99 4.89 -8.56
C LEU A 169 -31.60 6.06 -9.32
N GLN A 170 -32.88 6.33 -9.06
CA GLN A 170 -33.64 7.42 -9.65
C GLN A 170 -33.84 8.52 -8.60
N LEU A 171 -33.51 9.76 -8.96
CA LEU A 171 -33.96 10.97 -8.29
C LEU A 171 -35.00 11.63 -9.20
N GLU A 172 -36.25 11.63 -8.76
CA GLU A 172 -37.33 12.37 -9.39
C GLU A 172 -37.44 13.74 -8.72
N TRP A 173 -37.51 14.82 -9.50
CA TRP A 173 -37.77 16.17 -9.01
C TRP A 173 -39.05 16.72 -9.65
N VAL A 174 -40.04 16.99 -8.81
CA VAL A 174 -41.33 17.55 -9.22
C VAL A 174 -41.31 19.05 -8.96
N VAL A 175 -41.32 19.81 -10.05
CA VAL A 175 -41.40 21.28 -10.05
C VAL A 175 -42.85 21.70 -10.21
N GLN A 176 -43.33 22.53 -9.28
CA GLN A 176 -44.69 23.07 -9.31
C GLN A 176 -44.68 24.55 -9.74
N GLU A 177 -44.38 24.81 -11.02
CA GLU A 177 -44.39 26.15 -11.60
C GLU A 177 -45.23 26.21 -12.88
N LYS A 178 -46.37 26.92 -12.84
CA LYS A 178 -47.34 27.02 -13.97
C LYS A 178 -47.78 25.66 -14.56
N GLY A 179 -47.74 24.62 -13.74
CA GLY A 179 -47.93 23.22 -14.09
C GLY A 179 -47.00 22.36 -13.24
N SER A 180 -47.33 21.09 -13.05
CA SER A 180 -46.43 20.13 -12.40
C SER A 180 -45.57 19.47 -13.47
N VAL A 181 -44.27 19.77 -13.47
CA VAL A 181 -43.28 19.15 -14.35
C VAL A 181 -42.45 18.17 -13.54
N GLN A 182 -42.35 16.93 -14.00
CA GLN A 182 -41.51 15.91 -13.40
C GLN A 182 -40.21 15.80 -14.20
N GLN A 183 -39.08 15.79 -13.49
CA GLN A 183 -37.75 15.63 -14.06
C GLN A 183 -37.09 14.40 -13.44
N HIS A 184 -36.51 13.54 -14.26
CA HIS A 184 -35.94 12.27 -13.84
C HIS A 184 -34.42 12.23 -14.05
N TYR A 185 -33.69 11.96 -12.97
CA TYR A 185 -32.23 11.82 -12.96
C TYR A 185 -31.85 10.43 -12.51
N CYS A 186 -30.95 9.77 -13.23
CA CYS A 186 -30.54 8.41 -12.91
C CYS A 186 -29.04 8.29 -12.70
N ALA A 187 -28.67 7.33 -11.87
CA ALA A 187 -27.32 6.85 -11.67
C ALA A 187 -27.31 5.33 -11.58
N ASP A 188 -26.21 4.72 -11.98
CA ASP A 188 -26.03 3.27 -11.94
C ASP A 188 -25.26 2.88 -10.68
N VAL A 189 -25.86 1.96 -9.91
CA VAL A 189 -25.36 1.48 -8.62
C VAL A 189 -25.29 -0.04 -8.63
N GLU A 190 -24.43 -0.59 -7.79
CA GLU A 190 -24.31 -2.02 -7.51
C GLU A 190 -24.53 -2.25 -6.02
N VAL A 191 -25.35 -3.25 -5.69
CA VAL A 191 -25.65 -3.64 -4.31
C VAL A 191 -25.23 -5.08 -4.11
N ILE A 192 -24.10 -5.28 -3.42
CA ILE A 192 -23.47 -6.57 -3.25
C ILE A 192 -23.78 -7.12 -1.87
N ASP A 193 -24.28 -8.35 -1.80
CA ASP A 193 -24.45 -9.10 -0.56
C ASP A 193 -23.10 -9.63 -0.07
N LYS A 194 -22.25 -8.71 0.36
CA LYS A 194 -21.14 -9.04 1.23
C LYS A 194 -21.49 -8.48 2.59
N GLU A 195 -21.65 -9.37 3.57
CA GLU A 195 -21.58 -9.01 4.98
C GLU A 195 -20.19 -8.37 5.22
N VAL A 196 -20.04 -7.07 4.97
CA VAL A 196 -18.80 -6.36 5.29
C VAL A 196 -18.82 -6.06 6.79
N GLU A 197 -18.73 -7.11 7.61
CA GLU A 197 -18.59 -7.04 9.06
C GLU A 197 -17.30 -7.68 9.59
N GLU A 198 -16.26 -7.81 8.77
CA GLU A 198 -15.05 -8.53 9.23
C GLU A 198 -13.94 -7.62 9.78
N CYS A 199 -13.74 -6.39 9.29
CA CYS A 199 -12.63 -5.54 9.75
C CYS A 199 -12.93 -4.08 10.13
N ALA A 200 -14.17 -3.59 10.00
CA ALA A 200 -14.50 -2.20 10.27
C ALA A 200 -14.23 -1.84 11.74
N GLY A 201 -13.27 -0.95 11.98
CA GLY A 201 -12.84 -0.54 13.33
C GLY A 201 -11.95 -1.54 14.09
N LYS A 202 -11.60 -2.68 13.47
CA LYS A 202 -10.76 -3.72 14.09
C LYS A 202 -9.28 -3.65 13.67
N CYS A 203 -8.96 -2.97 12.56
CA CYS A 203 -7.58 -2.84 12.08
C CYS A 203 -6.73 -1.99 13.03
N GLN A 204 -5.65 -2.57 13.56
CA GLN A 204 -4.66 -1.91 14.40
C GLN A 204 -3.46 -1.43 13.57
N GLY A 205 -2.46 -0.83 14.21
CA GLY A 205 -1.20 -0.45 13.54
C GLY A 205 -1.34 0.57 12.39
N GLY A 206 -2.48 1.27 12.29
CA GLY A 206 -2.78 2.18 11.19
C GLY A 206 -3.14 1.49 9.86
N GLY A 207 -3.57 0.23 9.91
CA GLY A 207 -4.12 -0.51 8.76
C GLY A 207 -5.47 0.02 8.29
N ILE A 208 -5.83 -0.27 7.05
CA ILE A 208 -7.09 0.16 6.41
C ILE A 208 -7.93 -1.07 6.12
N CYS A 209 -9.21 -1.06 6.50
CA CYS A 209 -10.16 -2.12 6.19
C CYS A 209 -10.60 -2.00 4.72
N MET A 210 -10.31 -3.02 3.92
CA MET A 210 -10.69 -3.10 2.51
C MET A 210 -11.32 -4.46 2.23
N ASN A 211 -12.58 -4.46 1.79
CA ASN A 211 -13.32 -5.68 1.42
C ASN A 211 -13.38 -6.78 2.51
N GLY A 212 -13.47 -6.39 3.79
CA GLY A 212 -13.51 -7.35 4.91
C GLY A 212 -12.14 -7.77 5.46
N GLU A 213 -11.03 -7.39 4.80
CA GLU A 213 -9.67 -7.65 5.27
C GLU A 213 -8.92 -6.37 5.69
N CYS A 214 -8.09 -6.44 6.74
CA CYS A 214 -7.17 -5.36 7.07
C CYS A 214 -5.95 -5.38 6.15
N LYS A 215 -5.73 -4.29 5.42
CA LYS A 215 -4.47 -4.04 4.72
C LYS A 215 -3.52 -3.27 5.64
N CYS A 216 -2.42 -3.91 6.01
CA CYS A 216 -1.44 -3.37 6.97
C CYS A 216 -0.44 -2.42 6.31
N ARG A 217 0.05 -1.44 7.09
CA ARG A 217 1.19 -0.61 6.70
C ARG A 217 2.48 -1.40 6.80
N LYS A 218 3.52 -0.94 6.11
CA LYS A 218 4.87 -1.50 6.22
C LYS A 218 5.31 -1.51 7.69
N GLY A 219 5.80 -2.66 8.17
CA GLY A 219 6.20 -2.86 9.57
C GLY A 219 5.08 -3.36 10.49
N SER A 220 3.93 -3.76 9.94
CA SER A 220 2.86 -4.40 10.72
C SER A 220 2.23 -5.55 9.94
N SER A 221 1.94 -6.66 10.63
CA SER A 221 1.44 -7.90 10.08
C SER A 221 0.34 -8.52 10.97
N GLY A 222 -0.32 -9.56 10.47
CA GLY A 222 -1.45 -10.24 11.12
C GLY A 222 -2.82 -9.85 10.54
N ALA A 223 -3.85 -10.65 10.87
CA ALA A 223 -5.21 -10.49 10.34
C ALA A 223 -5.85 -9.12 10.62
N TYR A 224 -5.43 -8.46 11.71
CA TYR A 224 -5.86 -7.13 12.11
C TYR A 224 -4.67 -6.16 12.27
N CYS A 225 -3.53 -6.46 11.64
CA CYS A 225 -2.29 -5.67 11.76
C CYS A 225 -1.82 -5.51 13.22
N GLN A 226 -2.05 -6.53 14.03
CA GLN A 226 -1.77 -6.53 15.47
C GLN A 226 -0.29 -6.78 15.80
N TYR A 227 0.45 -7.41 14.89
CA TYR A 227 1.87 -7.67 15.09
C TYR A 227 2.68 -6.54 14.48
N LYS A 228 3.56 -5.93 15.27
CA LYS A 228 4.60 -5.07 14.69
C LYS A 228 5.70 -5.98 14.20
N ASP A 229 5.96 -5.95 12.90
CA ASP A 229 7.18 -6.56 12.37
C ASP A 229 8.31 -5.75 12.97
N SER A 230 8.95 -6.34 13.98
CA SER A 230 10.20 -5.80 14.49
C SER A 230 11.14 -5.88 13.32
N ASP A 231 11.51 -4.74 12.74
CA ASP A 231 12.42 -4.66 11.60
C ASP A 231 13.51 -5.71 11.79
N GLY A 232 13.47 -6.75 10.95
CA GLY A 232 14.40 -7.87 11.07
C GLY A 232 15.82 -7.33 11.11
N PRO A 233 16.77 -8.05 11.74
CA PRO A 233 18.14 -7.56 11.89
C PRO A 233 18.64 -7.07 10.54
N GLY A 234 18.86 -5.76 10.45
CA GLY A 234 19.05 -5.08 9.18
C GLY A 234 20.18 -5.71 8.38
N ILE A 235 20.20 -5.45 7.08
CA ILE A 235 21.26 -5.93 6.16
C ILE A 235 22.67 -5.68 6.74
N PHE A 236 22.87 -4.57 7.46
CA PHE A 236 24.10 -4.27 8.19
C PHE A 236 24.46 -5.30 9.28
N THR A 237 23.48 -5.78 10.03
CA THR A 237 23.67 -6.82 11.05
C THR A 237 24.11 -8.12 10.39
N MET A 238 23.52 -8.51 9.26
CA MET A 238 23.96 -9.69 8.51
C MET A 238 25.39 -9.53 7.99
N PHE A 239 25.77 -8.37 7.44
CA PHE A 239 27.14 -8.11 7.00
C PHE A 239 28.17 -8.22 8.14
N LEU A 240 27.83 -7.74 9.34
CA LEU A 240 28.70 -7.88 10.51
C LEU A 240 28.89 -9.35 10.92
N TYR A 241 27.83 -10.16 10.85
CA TYR A 241 27.93 -11.60 11.08
C TYR A 241 28.82 -12.30 10.04
N PHE A 242 28.66 -11.99 8.74
CA PHE A 242 29.50 -12.57 7.68
C PHE A 242 30.95 -12.12 7.77
N ALA A 243 31.20 -10.85 8.11
CA ALA A 243 32.56 -10.33 8.33
C ALA A 243 33.21 -11.03 9.53
N GLY A 244 32.49 -11.18 10.64
CA GLY A 244 32.98 -11.91 11.82
C GLY A 244 33.31 -13.37 11.50
N PHE A 245 32.43 -14.06 10.77
CA PHE A 245 32.65 -15.45 10.38
C PHE A 245 33.85 -15.61 9.43
N SER A 246 34.03 -14.67 8.49
CA SER A 246 35.17 -14.67 7.56
C SER A 246 36.50 -14.47 8.28
N ILE A 247 36.54 -13.61 9.31
CA ILE A 247 37.74 -13.41 10.15
C ILE A 247 38.06 -14.70 10.93
N ILE A 248 37.05 -15.34 11.53
CA ILE A 248 37.25 -16.60 12.26
C ILE A 248 37.77 -17.69 11.32
N LEU A 249 37.21 -17.83 10.12
CA LEU A 249 37.70 -18.79 9.12
C LEU A 249 39.14 -18.49 8.70
N ALA A 250 39.50 -17.22 8.49
CA ALA A 250 40.87 -16.85 8.15
C ALA A 250 41.87 -17.22 9.26
N VAL A 251 41.49 -17.02 10.53
CA VAL A 251 42.30 -17.43 11.69
C VAL A 251 42.45 -18.95 11.72
N ILE A 252 41.37 -19.70 11.52
CA ILE A 252 41.42 -21.17 11.48
C ILE A 252 42.36 -21.66 10.36
N ILE A 253 42.23 -21.11 9.15
CA ILE A 253 43.08 -21.46 8.01
C ILE A 253 44.54 -21.14 8.32
N ALA A 254 44.84 -19.98 8.91
CA ALA A 254 46.19 -19.59 9.29
C ALA A 254 46.80 -20.53 10.35
N LEU A 255 46.01 -20.97 11.34
CA LEU A 255 46.45 -21.95 12.34
C LEU A 255 46.77 -23.30 11.70
N PHE A 256 45.92 -23.80 10.79
CA PHE A 256 46.18 -25.04 10.08
C PHE A 256 47.39 -24.95 9.16
N TRP A 257 47.55 -23.84 8.44
CA TRP A 257 48.74 -23.59 7.61
C TRP A 257 50.01 -23.52 8.45
N GLY A 258 49.97 -22.81 9.58
CA GLY A 258 51.08 -22.73 10.53
C GLY A 258 51.48 -24.11 11.07
N ALA A 259 50.49 -24.91 11.50
CA ALA A 259 50.71 -26.27 11.97
C ALA A 259 51.28 -27.18 10.86
N TYR A 260 50.77 -27.07 9.64
CA TYR A 260 51.26 -27.84 8.49
C TYR A 260 52.73 -27.53 8.16
N VAL A 261 53.09 -26.25 8.10
CA VAL A 261 54.49 -25.83 7.88
C VAL A 261 55.39 -26.29 9.03
N TYR A 262 54.90 -26.22 10.27
CA TYR A 262 55.64 -26.65 11.45
C TYR A 262 55.94 -28.16 11.42
N ILE A 263 54.94 -28.99 11.12
CA ILE A 263 55.11 -30.46 10.99
C ILE A 263 56.12 -30.78 9.90
N LYS A 264 56.01 -30.13 8.73
CA LYS A 264 56.94 -30.34 7.61
C LYS A 264 58.38 -30.01 7.97
N LYS A 265 58.60 -28.98 8.80
CA LYS A 265 59.94 -28.62 9.29
C LYS A 265 60.53 -29.70 10.21
N ILE A 266 59.71 -30.25 11.11
CA ILE A 266 60.13 -31.33 12.01
C ILE A 266 60.52 -32.59 11.23
N GLU A 267 59.78 -32.93 10.18
CA GLU A 267 60.07 -34.10 9.36
C GLU A 267 61.44 -33.96 8.65
N ALA A 268 61.72 -32.78 8.10
CA ALA A 268 63.02 -32.49 7.49
C ALA A 268 64.18 -32.55 8.50
N GLU A 269 63.98 -32.10 9.74
CA GLU A 269 64.99 -32.24 10.80
C GLU A 269 65.18 -33.68 11.26
N LYS A 270 64.10 -34.47 11.32
CA LYS A 270 64.17 -35.91 11.62
C LYS A 270 64.96 -36.69 10.56
N GLU A 271 64.77 -36.37 9.28
CA GLU A 271 65.56 -36.99 8.20
C GLU A 271 67.05 -36.66 8.31
N ARG A 272 67.40 -35.41 8.68
CA ARG A 272 68.80 -35.02 8.93
C ARG A 272 69.40 -35.76 10.12
N MET A 273 68.67 -35.87 11.23
CA MET A 273 69.13 -36.62 12.41
C MET A 273 69.29 -38.12 12.09
N ALA A 274 68.36 -38.71 11.33
CA ALA A 274 68.46 -40.11 10.90
C ALA A 274 69.61 -40.37 9.92
N ALA A 275 70.02 -39.37 9.13
CA ALA A 275 71.20 -39.46 8.27
C ALA A 275 72.50 -39.45 9.10
N VAL A 276 72.61 -38.54 10.09
CA VAL A 276 73.77 -38.47 11.00
C VAL A 276 73.93 -39.77 11.81
N GLU A 277 72.85 -40.33 12.34
CA GLU A 277 72.90 -41.60 13.08
C GLU A 277 73.39 -42.77 12.20
N ARG A 278 73.03 -42.80 10.91
CA ARG A 278 73.55 -43.81 9.97
C ARG A 278 75.05 -43.67 9.75
N GLU A 279 75.56 -42.45 9.62
CA GLU A 279 76.99 -42.20 9.49
C GLU A 279 77.75 -42.65 10.75
N GLU A 280 77.22 -42.36 11.94
CA GLU A 280 77.81 -42.79 13.21
C GLU A 280 77.85 -44.32 13.34
N ARG A 281 76.76 -45.02 12.98
CA ARG A 281 76.73 -46.50 12.96
C ARG A 281 77.76 -47.09 12.00
N LEU A 282 77.94 -46.49 10.82
CA LEU A 282 78.95 -46.93 9.84
C LEU A 282 80.37 -46.70 10.36
N SER A 283 80.62 -45.59 11.06
CA SER A 283 81.91 -45.32 11.71
C SER A 283 82.21 -46.33 12.82
N ASN A 284 81.24 -46.57 13.72
CA ASN A 284 81.38 -47.54 14.82
C ASN A 284 81.58 -48.98 14.30
N GLN A 285 80.90 -49.37 13.21
CA GLN A 285 81.10 -50.70 12.60
C GLN A 285 82.49 -50.88 11.99
N LYS A 286 83.06 -49.82 11.39
CA LYS A 286 84.45 -49.86 10.89
C LYS A 286 85.43 -50.02 12.04
N GLN A 287 85.25 -49.28 13.13
CA GLN A 287 86.11 -49.35 14.31
C GLN A 287 86.00 -50.70 15.05
N GLY A 288 84.81 -51.31 15.09
CA GLY A 288 84.62 -52.65 15.64
C GLY A 288 85.34 -53.74 14.83
N ARG A 289 85.29 -53.69 13.49
CA ARG A 289 86.03 -54.62 12.62
C ARG A 289 87.55 -54.49 12.75
N GLU A 290 88.04 -53.30 13.07
CA GLU A 290 89.47 -53.08 13.35
C GLU A 290 89.88 -53.70 14.70
N MET A 291 88.98 -53.75 15.68
CA MET A 291 89.22 -54.34 16.99
C MET A 291 89.12 -55.88 17.00
N GLU A 292 88.22 -56.47 16.20
CA GLU A 292 88.13 -57.94 16.03
C GLU A 292 89.38 -58.51 15.32
N ASN A 293 89.96 -57.77 14.37
CA ASN A 293 91.19 -58.18 13.68
C ASN A 293 92.44 -58.19 14.60
N ILE A 294 92.35 -57.58 15.80
CA ILE A 294 93.41 -57.60 16.82
C ILE A 294 93.20 -58.75 17.82
N THR A 295 91.97 -59.25 17.97
CA THR A 295 91.63 -60.22 19.03
C THR A 295 91.70 -61.68 18.56
N ASP A 296 91.69 -61.95 17.25
CA ASP A 296 91.77 -63.31 16.68
C ASP A 296 93.15 -63.99 16.74
N LYS A 297 94.17 -63.34 17.35
CA LYS A 297 95.49 -63.97 17.56
C LYS A 297 95.70 -64.64 18.91
N ASN A 298 94.80 -64.48 19.88
CA ASN A 298 94.97 -65.10 21.19
C ASN A 298 93.63 -65.39 21.86
N SER A 299 93.07 -66.57 21.62
CA SER A 299 92.53 -67.44 22.68
C SER A 299 91.73 -68.59 22.06
N GLY A 300 92.35 -69.78 22.02
CA GLY A 300 91.59 -71.01 22.08
C GLY A 300 91.18 -71.25 23.52
N ILE A 301 89.89 -71.51 23.77
CA ILE A 301 89.32 -72.28 24.90
C ILE A 301 87.87 -72.60 24.52
N PRO A 302 87.36 -73.81 24.82
CA PRO A 302 86.17 -74.35 24.16
C PRO A 302 84.86 -74.06 24.89
N GLU A 303 83.80 -74.01 24.08
CA GLU A 303 82.50 -74.70 24.25
C GLU A 303 81.95 -74.88 25.68
N SER A 304 80.87 -74.17 26.01
CA SER A 304 79.81 -74.76 26.84
C SER A 304 78.43 -74.21 26.51
N GLN A 305 77.49 -75.15 26.39
CA GLN A 305 76.08 -74.97 26.11
C GLN A 305 75.37 -74.20 27.23
N SER A 306 74.37 -73.38 26.88
CA SER A 306 73.13 -73.36 27.67
C SER A 306 71.94 -72.95 26.82
N GLN A 307 70.99 -73.88 26.76
CA GLN A 307 69.61 -73.64 26.34
C GLN A 307 68.95 -72.67 27.31
N PHE A 308 68.21 -71.68 26.82
CA PHE A 308 67.09 -71.14 27.59
C PHE A 308 65.94 -70.69 26.66
N GLN A 309 64.86 -71.47 26.74
CA GLN A 309 63.53 -71.12 26.24
C GLN A 309 62.95 -69.93 27.02
N ARG A 310 62.15 -69.06 26.39
CA ARG A 310 60.70 -68.90 26.65
C ARG A 310 60.12 -67.59 26.15
N ALA A 311 58.90 -67.72 25.62
CA ALA A 311 57.73 -66.84 25.68
C ALA A 311 57.90 -65.40 25.16
N GLY A 312 57.19 -64.94 24.12
CA GLY A 312 55.75 -65.05 23.96
C GLY A 312 55.07 -63.93 24.75
N PHE A 313 54.70 -62.83 24.09
CA PHE A 313 53.69 -61.91 24.62
C PHE A 313 52.93 -61.21 23.49
N GLN A 314 51.69 -61.66 23.27
CA GLN A 314 50.62 -60.90 22.62
C GLN A 314 50.01 -59.91 23.59
N LYS A 315 49.61 -58.72 23.11
CA LYS A 315 48.47 -57.92 23.61
C LYS A 315 48.15 -56.88 22.52
N ALA A 316 47.03 -56.87 21.79
CA ALA A 316 45.62 -56.79 22.17
C ALA A 316 45.25 -55.50 22.93
N ARG A 317 44.96 -54.40 22.22
CA ARG A 317 43.61 -53.84 22.08
C ARG A 317 43.61 -52.66 21.11
#